data_AF-A0A2E4DB07-F1
#
_entry.id   AF-A0A2E4DB07-F1
#
_cell.length_a   1.000
_cell.length_b   1.000
_cell.length_c   1.000
_cell.angle_alpha   90.00
_cell.angle_beta   90.00
_cell.angle_gamma   90.00
#
_symmetry.space_group_name_H-M   'P 1'
#
loop_
_entity.id
_entity.type
_entity.pdbx_description
1 polymer ?
#
loop_
_entity_poly.entity_id
_entity_poly.type
_entity_poly.pdbx_seq_one_letter_code
_entity_poly.pdbx_strand_id
1 'polypeptide(L)'
;MSKDLNNVLTKILYEAKSYSSFEQIEKLVEDQGDLSQIPVQPLYVSLLTFSSDQLAKVIPRLSKKQRKVLLDLDLWRKDQVDVQSFETWIESYARVEDLDIIQDFVDSEDFLLYLKSRVNVYTFDVEDPEYPDHDFYFLTDDNLLLIEYSEEFKYPNELKFLVRNLYDKLGVEAAYTQLFKLMNDSFASLEESGYQEKKERLRDYGFVDYYEALEKLHSFASLKQVENFILAKKSITPNIDSLSLNQNLHSSALTSFDKEMENIYAELLKCKDSKRLEYLHFTFVRLVNSTITLKDALKGGRVELTRIGEITKSFMELGLQKVKVHKNYSEEQSVFNDFDFFDLYKIGSSLINLKRQKLIRALKKTQFVENEHEGFLGAWWVSFLENSEQEIPKVKAFGAGLHAKKVNSLEAYAFWEQQVDLLTDMLPFIQTFFKSFQDLKEGGHLHSDFYLNYEVENIDFEAIIISSFVNYSIGNFSEKNVNKMGVTIVELKQFFDTYFEKKDQEYVLAPMTSKPIQDQIQHFMGQFGFDSLPNMHTYLYGILSEHLSGYEFDTLDDEDFKHIGGPILLNFTKN
;
A
#
# COMPACT_ATOMS: atom_id res chain seq x y z
N MET A 1 1.70 -26.40 35.84
CA MET A 1 2.56 -26.72 34.67
C MET A 1 1.66 -27.20 33.54
N SER A 2 1.83 -26.68 32.33
CA SER A 2 1.07 -26.93 31.09
C SER A 2 -0.08 -25.96 30.77
N LYS A 3 0.25 -24.85 30.08
CA LYS A 3 -0.52 -24.22 28.98
C LYS A 3 0.15 -22.96 28.38
N ASP A 4 1.24 -22.45 28.97
CA ASP A 4 1.99 -21.27 28.48
C ASP A 4 3.14 -21.60 27.53
N LEU A 5 2.84 -22.24 26.39
CA LEU A 5 3.74 -22.20 25.23
C LEU A 5 3.24 -21.13 24.28
N ASN A 6 3.66 -19.91 24.65
CA ASN A 6 3.60 -18.65 23.94
C ASN A 6 3.68 -18.80 22.41
N ASN A 7 2.61 -18.38 21.75
CA ASN A 7 2.61 -18.15 20.31
C ASN A 7 3.60 -17.02 19.98
N VAL A 8 4.50 -17.24 19.02
CA VAL A 8 5.52 -16.27 18.59
C VAL A 8 4.93 -14.91 18.26
N LEU A 9 3.80 -14.86 17.52
CA LEU A 9 3.14 -13.59 17.21
C LEU A 9 2.49 -12.96 18.43
N THR A 10 1.93 -13.75 19.35
CA THR A 10 1.39 -13.21 20.61
C THR A 10 2.51 -12.65 21.49
N LYS A 11 3.68 -13.31 21.51
CA LYS A 11 4.88 -12.81 22.18
C LYS A 11 5.36 -11.52 21.54
N ILE A 12 5.46 -11.46 20.21
CA ILE A 12 5.76 -10.24 19.45
C ILE A 12 4.80 -9.12 19.83
N LEU A 13 3.49 -9.37 19.75
CA LEU A 13 2.46 -8.37 20.03
C LEU A 13 2.46 -7.92 21.48
N TYR A 14 2.68 -8.84 22.42
CA TYR A 14 2.74 -8.54 23.84
C TYR A 14 3.97 -7.70 24.19
N GLU A 15 5.14 -8.11 23.68
CA GLU A 15 6.39 -7.36 23.83
C GLU A 15 6.27 -5.98 23.17
N ALA A 16 5.72 -5.90 21.96
CA ALA A 16 5.53 -4.62 21.27
C ALA A 16 4.57 -3.69 22.00
N LYS A 17 3.52 -4.22 22.67
CA LYS A 17 2.63 -3.43 23.54
C LYS A 17 3.37 -2.85 24.75
N SER A 18 4.47 -3.48 25.16
CA SER A 18 5.32 -2.95 26.22
C SER A 18 6.16 -1.76 25.74
N TYR A 19 6.34 -1.60 24.42
CA TYR A 19 7.09 -0.52 23.77
C TYR A 19 6.19 0.41 22.93
N SER A 20 5.08 0.90 23.50
CA SER A 20 4.12 1.74 22.74
C SER A 20 4.28 3.24 22.94
N SER A 21 4.97 3.65 24.00
CA SER A 21 5.39 5.04 24.22
C SER A 21 6.74 5.09 24.92
N PHE A 22 7.41 6.24 24.83
CA PHE A 22 8.68 6.42 25.50
C PHE A 22 8.56 6.26 27.02
N GLU A 23 7.48 6.76 27.65
CA GLU A 23 7.25 6.59 29.10
C GLU A 23 7.07 5.11 29.48
N GLN A 24 6.58 4.28 28.58
CA GLN A 24 6.53 2.83 28.81
C GLN A 24 7.90 2.20 28.63
N ILE A 25 8.69 2.64 27.65
CA ILE A 25 10.10 2.23 27.50
C ILE A 25 10.89 2.58 28.77
N GLU A 26 10.69 3.77 29.34
CA GLU A 26 11.30 4.18 30.60
C GLU A 26 10.78 3.36 31.79
N LYS A 27 9.48 3.06 31.87
CA LYS A 27 8.96 2.16 32.91
C LYS A 27 9.55 0.75 32.86
N LEU A 28 9.93 0.28 31.68
CA LEU A 28 10.61 -1.02 31.51
C LEU A 28 12.07 -0.98 31.93
N VAL A 29 12.68 0.20 31.97
CA VAL A 29 14.08 0.45 32.27
C VAL A 29 14.12 1.39 33.46
N GLU A 30 14.05 0.85 34.68
CA GLU A 30 13.99 1.58 35.98
C GLU A 30 14.50 3.03 35.87
N ASP A 31 13.61 4.03 36.06
CA ASP A 31 13.86 5.46 35.77
C ASP A 31 15.31 5.87 36.08
N GLN A 32 16.06 6.23 35.02
CA GLN A 32 17.53 6.44 34.88
C GLN A 32 18.34 5.29 34.24
N GLY A 33 17.74 4.16 33.87
CA GLY A 33 18.49 3.03 33.33
C GLY A 33 18.97 3.15 31.87
N ASP A 34 19.94 2.30 31.57
CA ASP A 34 20.56 2.04 30.26
C ASP A 34 19.53 1.45 29.27
N LEU A 35 19.35 2.13 28.13
CA LEU A 35 18.40 1.71 27.08
C LEU A 35 18.99 0.66 26.14
N SER A 36 20.22 0.17 26.36
CA SER A 36 20.92 -0.80 25.49
C SER A 36 20.16 -2.09 25.21
N GLN A 37 19.25 -2.49 26.10
CA GLN A 37 18.47 -3.73 25.98
C GLN A 37 17.19 -3.55 25.15
N ILE A 38 16.82 -2.31 24.83
CA ILE A 38 15.58 -1.98 24.12
C ILE A 38 15.78 -2.18 22.60
N PRO A 39 14.84 -2.84 21.91
CA PRO A 39 14.88 -2.97 20.46
C PRO A 39 14.92 -1.61 19.75
N VAL A 40 15.65 -1.51 18.64
CA VAL A 40 15.94 -0.19 18.04
C VAL A 40 14.72 0.44 17.37
N GLN A 41 13.89 -0.33 16.68
CA GLN A 41 12.76 0.27 15.97
C GLN A 41 11.73 0.91 16.92
N PRO A 42 11.25 0.27 18.00
CA PRO A 42 10.36 0.91 18.96
C PRO A 42 10.96 2.16 19.60
N LEU A 43 12.26 2.13 19.89
CA LEU A 43 13.00 3.28 20.39
C LEU A 43 12.99 4.42 19.36
N TYR A 44 13.40 4.17 18.12
CA TYR A 44 13.42 5.18 17.05
C TYR A 44 12.05 5.82 16.85
N VAL A 45 10.99 5.02 16.68
CA VAL A 45 9.64 5.53 16.45
C VAL A 45 9.12 6.37 17.63
N SER A 46 9.51 6.02 18.85
CA SER A 46 9.16 6.81 20.04
C SER A 46 9.89 8.15 20.10
N LEU A 47 11.11 8.22 19.56
CA LEU A 47 11.95 9.42 19.54
C LEU A 47 11.61 10.39 18.40
N LEU A 48 10.89 9.95 17.36
CA LEU A 48 10.52 10.82 16.21
C LEU A 48 9.72 12.07 16.60
N THR A 49 9.03 12.06 17.73
CA THR A 49 8.22 13.20 18.19
C THR A 49 8.97 14.14 19.14
N PHE A 50 10.24 13.85 19.43
CA PHE A 50 11.02 14.58 20.43
C PHE A 50 11.59 15.85 19.83
N SER A 51 11.67 16.91 20.65
CA SER A 51 12.50 18.06 20.30
C SER A 51 13.98 17.72 20.48
N SER A 52 14.86 18.49 19.84
CA SER A 52 16.32 18.32 19.94
C SER A 52 16.83 18.41 21.39
N ASP A 53 16.17 19.19 22.26
CA ASP A 53 16.49 19.27 23.69
C ASP A 53 16.12 17.98 24.45
N GLN A 54 15.04 17.32 24.05
CA GLN A 54 14.65 16.03 24.63
C GLN A 54 15.59 14.93 24.11
N LEU A 55 15.93 14.93 22.83
CA LEU A 55 16.88 13.99 22.23
C LEU A 55 18.25 14.06 22.90
N ALA A 56 18.77 15.28 23.14
CA ALA A 56 20.05 15.50 23.83
C ALA A 56 20.13 14.81 25.21
N LYS A 57 19.01 14.73 25.93
CA LYS A 57 18.92 14.05 27.24
C LYS A 57 18.85 12.53 27.11
N VAL A 58 18.38 12.00 25.98
CA VAL A 58 18.24 10.57 25.73
C VAL A 58 19.51 9.96 25.14
N ILE A 59 20.21 10.68 24.26
CA ILE A 59 21.42 10.19 23.58
C ILE A 59 22.44 9.52 24.53
N PRO A 60 22.75 10.07 25.73
CA PRO A 60 23.67 9.44 26.68
C PRO A 60 23.22 8.09 27.24
N ARG A 61 21.92 7.81 27.22
CA ARG A 61 21.33 6.56 27.71
C ARG A 61 21.32 5.45 26.66
N LEU A 62 21.70 5.77 25.42
CA LEU A 62 21.77 4.82 24.31
C LEU A 62 23.15 4.18 24.25
N SER A 63 23.21 2.91 23.87
CA SER A 63 24.48 2.29 23.52
C SER A 63 25.08 2.91 22.24
N LYS A 64 26.42 2.82 22.08
CA LYS A 64 27.12 3.30 20.86
C LYS A 64 26.53 2.70 19.58
N LYS A 65 26.16 1.41 19.62
CA LYS A 65 25.53 0.72 18.48
C LYS A 65 24.14 1.26 18.17
N GLN A 66 23.31 1.51 19.18
CA GLN A 66 21.99 2.11 18.97
C GLN A 66 22.12 3.51 18.38
N ARG A 67 22.99 4.37 18.94
CA ARG A 67 23.23 5.71 18.38
C ARG A 67 23.58 5.64 16.89
N LYS A 68 24.52 4.77 16.53
CA LYS A 68 24.92 4.56 15.12
C LYS A 68 23.75 4.15 14.23
N VAL A 69 22.91 3.23 14.69
CA VAL A 69 21.74 2.76 13.93
C VAL A 69 20.69 3.86 13.77
N LEU A 70 20.44 4.67 14.80
CA LEU A 70 19.50 5.80 14.68
C LEU A 70 20.00 6.84 13.68
N LEU A 71 21.30 7.14 13.68
CA LEU A 71 21.94 7.98 12.66
C LEU A 71 21.79 7.38 11.26
N ASP A 72 22.02 6.07 11.11
CA ASP A 72 21.86 5.34 9.83
C ASP A 72 20.42 5.41 9.29
N LEU A 73 19.40 5.48 10.16
CA LEU A 73 17.99 5.58 9.75
C LEU A 73 17.61 6.97 9.21
N ASP A 74 18.25 8.03 9.71
CA ASP A 74 17.94 9.40 9.30
C ASP A 74 18.88 9.96 8.22
N LEU A 75 20.16 9.55 8.21
CA LEU A 75 21.14 10.04 7.24
C LEU A 75 20.85 9.58 5.82
N TRP A 76 20.09 8.51 5.64
CA TRP A 76 19.96 7.86 4.36
C TRP A 76 18.53 7.82 3.86
N ARG A 77 18.37 8.16 2.59
CA ARG A 77 17.15 7.90 1.82
C ARG A 77 17.48 6.96 0.66
N LYS A 78 17.11 5.69 0.82
CA LYS A 78 17.59 4.58 -0.03
C LYS A 78 19.12 4.49 0.02
N ASP A 79 19.78 4.75 -1.11
CA ASP A 79 21.22 4.75 -1.35
C ASP A 79 21.83 6.16 -1.36
N GLN A 80 21.04 7.20 -1.11
CA GLN A 80 21.50 8.60 -1.12
C GLN A 80 21.52 9.21 0.28
N VAL A 81 22.44 10.13 0.51
CA VAL A 81 22.50 10.93 1.74
C VAL A 81 21.35 11.95 1.79
N ASP A 82 20.59 11.94 2.88
CA ASP A 82 19.50 12.86 3.20
C ASP A 82 19.93 13.82 4.31
N VAL A 83 20.54 14.92 3.89
CA VAL A 83 21.08 15.94 4.80
C VAL A 83 20.00 16.60 5.65
N GLN A 84 18.79 16.78 5.11
CA GLN A 84 17.71 17.51 5.77
C GLN A 84 17.16 16.73 6.96
N SER A 85 16.93 15.43 6.78
CA SER A 85 16.53 14.54 7.87
C SER A 85 17.60 14.46 8.96
N PHE A 86 18.88 14.58 8.59
CA PHE A 86 19.98 14.47 9.53
C PHE A 86 20.22 15.72 10.38
N GLU A 87 19.75 16.91 9.98
CA GLU A 87 20.04 18.17 10.68
C GLU A 87 19.55 18.17 12.14
N THR A 88 18.49 17.43 12.47
CA THR A 88 18.02 17.26 13.86
C THR A 88 19.11 16.66 14.75
N TRP A 89 19.96 15.80 14.23
CA TRP A 89 21.09 15.23 14.98
C TRP A 89 22.19 16.25 15.22
N ILE A 90 22.45 17.15 14.27
CA ILE A 90 23.40 18.26 14.45
C ILE A 90 22.98 19.15 15.62
N GLU A 91 21.70 19.53 15.62
CA GLU A 91 21.12 20.32 16.70
C GLU A 91 21.14 19.57 18.04
N SER A 92 20.78 18.29 18.04
CA SER A 92 20.66 17.47 19.26
C SER A 92 22.02 17.19 19.90
N TYR A 93 23.03 16.77 19.12
CA TYR A 93 24.37 16.47 19.64
C TYR A 93 25.07 17.73 20.16
N ALA A 94 24.84 18.90 19.56
CA ALA A 94 25.40 20.15 20.08
C ALA A 94 24.87 20.53 21.48
N ARG A 95 23.78 19.90 21.93
CA ARG A 95 23.16 20.12 23.25
C ARG A 95 23.42 19.00 24.26
N VAL A 96 24.15 17.96 23.88
CA VAL A 96 24.55 16.88 24.78
C VAL A 96 25.57 17.42 25.79
N GLU A 97 25.40 17.08 27.07
CA GLU A 97 26.33 17.52 28.13
C GLU A 97 27.61 16.69 28.19
N ASP A 98 27.54 15.43 27.75
CA ASP A 98 28.67 14.50 27.74
C ASP A 98 29.58 14.71 26.52
N LEU A 99 30.76 15.27 26.77
CA LEU A 99 31.77 15.57 25.74
C LEU A 99 32.29 14.32 25.04
N ASP A 100 32.41 13.17 25.73
CA ASP A 100 32.93 11.95 25.10
C ASP A 100 31.96 11.47 24.01
N ILE A 101 30.66 11.65 24.22
CA ILE A 101 29.63 11.31 23.25
C ILE A 101 29.64 12.25 22.05
N ILE A 102 29.82 13.56 22.28
CA ILE A 102 29.96 14.54 21.21
C ILE A 102 31.20 14.21 20.37
N GLN A 103 32.33 13.94 21.03
CA GLN A 103 33.59 13.60 20.37
C GLN A 103 33.49 12.30 19.57
N ASP A 104 32.80 11.28 20.10
CA ASP A 104 32.50 10.04 19.39
C ASP A 104 31.64 10.27 18.13
N PHE A 105 30.74 11.26 18.15
CA PHE A 105 29.88 11.60 17.02
C PHE A 105 30.63 12.37 15.93
N VAL A 106 31.41 13.39 16.30
CA VAL A 106 32.13 14.22 15.32
C VAL A 106 33.28 13.49 14.64
N ASP A 107 33.83 12.45 15.27
CA ASP A 107 34.81 11.54 14.65
C ASP A 107 34.16 10.43 13.81
N SER A 108 32.82 10.36 13.78
CA SER A 108 32.12 9.33 13.03
C SER A 108 32.07 9.63 11.52
N GLU A 109 32.10 8.57 10.71
CA GLU A 109 31.92 8.69 9.25
C GLU A 109 30.59 9.33 8.87
N ASP A 110 29.53 9.20 9.69
CA ASP A 110 28.22 9.80 9.41
C ASP A 110 28.31 11.33 9.45
N PHE A 111 29.00 11.87 10.47
CA PHE A 111 29.19 13.31 10.60
C PHE A 111 30.09 13.86 9.48
N LEU A 112 31.15 13.14 9.13
CA LEU A 112 32.04 13.53 8.02
C LEU A 112 31.31 13.48 6.67
N LEU A 113 30.52 12.45 6.42
CA LEU A 113 29.71 12.33 5.21
C LEU A 113 28.66 13.45 5.15
N TYR A 114 28.00 13.74 6.27
CA TYR A 114 27.11 14.88 6.40
C TYR A 114 27.82 16.20 6.08
N LEU A 115 28.98 16.46 6.68
CA LEU A 115 29.78 17.66 6.41
C LEU A 115 30.08 17.79 4.92
N LYS A 116 30.60 16.72 4.29
CA LYS A 116 30.93 16.71 2.86
C LYS A 116 29.72 17.01 1.97
N SER A 117 28.53 16.58 2.38
CA SER A 117 27.28 16.78 1.63
C SER A 117 26.60 18.13 1.88
N ARG A 118 26.90 18.81 2.99
CA ARG A 118 26.17 20.00 3.42
C ARG A 118 26.96 21.30 3.32
N VAL A 119 28.28 21.25 3.42
CA VAL A 119 29.15 22.43 3.42
C VAL A 119 30.26 22.33 2.38
N ASN A 120 30.73 23.50 1.92
CA ASN A 120 31.98 23.60 1.19
C ASN A 120 33.10 23.90 2.18
N VAL A 121 34.23 23.23 2.02
CA VAL A 121 35.43 23.50 2.83
C VAL A 121 36.53 23.92 1.87
N TYR A 122 37.21 25.01 2.19
CA TYR A 122 38.32 25.57 1.42
C TYR A 122 39.55 25.72 2.30
N THR A 123 40.74 25.64 1.68
CA THR A 123 41.96 26.13 2.33
C THR A 123 41.92 27.63 2.45
N PHE A 124 42.32 28.17 3.60
CA PHE A 124 42.34 29.60 3.87
C PHE A 124 43.77 30.09 4.06
N ASP A 125 44.19 31.06 3.24
CA ASP A 125 45.50 31.70 3.37
C ASP A 125 45.38 32.90 4.32
N VAL A 126 46.11 32.86 5.44
CA VAL A 126 46.10 33.94 6.42
C VAL A 126 46.97 35.12 5.97
N GLU A 127 47.92 34.90 5.05
CA GLU A 127 48.78 35.96 4.49
C GLU A 127 48.08 36.73 3.37
N ASP A 128 47.21 36.07 2.60
CA ASP A 128 46.37 36.68 1.55
C ASP A 128 44.90 36.23 1.68
N PRO A 129 44.17 36.77 2.68
CA PRO A 129 42.84 36.26 3.02
C PRO A 129 41.77 36.63 2.00
N GLU A 130 41.25 35.62 1.32
CA GLU A 130 40.07 35.73 0.44
C GLU A 130 38.81 35.28 1.19
N TYR A 131 37.93 36.24 1.50
CA TYR A 131 36.64 35.97 2.13
C TYR A 131 35.51 35.93 1.11
N PRO A 132 34.49 35.07 1.28
CA PRO A 132 33.26 35.14 0.51
C PRO A 132 32.53 36.48 0.70
N ASP A 133 31.77 36.91 -0.32
CA ASP A 133 30.99 38.17 -0.31
C ASP A 133 29.72 38.13 0.58
N HIS A 134 29.63 37.17 1.51
CA HIS A 134 28.47 36.95 2.39
C HIS A 134 28.88 36.39 3.75
N ASP A 135 27.98 36.41 4.74
CA ASP A 135 28.28 35.98 6.12
C ASP A 135 28.05 34.48 6.40
N PHE A 136 27.77 33.66 5.38
CA PHE A 136 27.49 32.23 5.53
C PHE A 136 28.75 31.35 5.59
N TYR A 137 29.71 31.73 6.44
CA TYR A 137 30.94 30.97 6.64
C TYR A 137 31.50 31.11 8.07
N PHE A 138 32.40 30.20 8.45
CA PHE A 138 33.30 30.39 9.60
C PHE A 138 34.66 29.75 9.34
N LEU A 139 35.69 30.26 10.02
CA LEU A 139 37.03 29.67 10.02
C LEU A 139 37.16 28.59 11.11
N THR A 140 37.96 27.56 10.85
CA THR A 140 38.40 26.60 11.86
C THR A 140 39.29 27.26 12.91
N ASP A 141 39.46 26.64 14.08
CA ASP A 141 40.19 27.22 15.21
C ASP A 141 41.68 27.50 14.91
N ASP A 142 42.25 26.83 13.91
CA ASP A 142 43.61 27.05 13.42
C ASP A 142 43.71 28.13 12.31
N ASN A 143 42.56 28.65 11.85
CA ASN A 143 42.42 29.57 10.72
C ASN A 143 43.00 29.04 9.39
N LEU A 144 43.13 27.72 9.21
CA LEU A 144 43.66 27.13 7.98
C LEU A 144 42.58 26.68 7.01
N LEU A 145 41.34 26.53 7.47
CA LEU A 145 40.20 26.13 6.65
C LEU A 145 39.03 27.10 6.83
N LEU A 146 38.36 27.39 5.72
CA LEU A 146 37.11 28.14 5.67
C LEU A 146 35.97 27.17 5.37
N ILE A 147 34.96 27.13 6.23
CA ILE A 147 33.75 26.32 6.05
C ILE A 147 32.60 27.25 5.65
N GLU A 148 32.07 27.03 4.45
CA GLU A 148 30.98 27.80 3.85
C GLU A 148 29.71 26.93 3.76
N TYR A 149 28.56 27.53 4.05
CA TYR A 149 27.25 26.87 4.04
C TYR A 149 26.21 27.72 3.30
N SER A 150 25.10 27.09 2.90
CA SER A 150 24.00 27.79 2.23
C SER A 150 23.27 28.76 3.17
N GLU A 151 22.72 29.85 2.65
CA GLU A 151 21.84 30.78 3.38
C GLU A 151 20.68 30.07 4.10
N GLU A 152 20.14 28.99 3.50
CA GLU A 152 19.04 28.20 4.07
C GLU A 152 19.46 27.27 5.23
N PHE A 153 20.75 27.21 5.57
CA PHE A 153 21.24 26.34 6.63
C PHE A 153 20.87 26.85 8.02
N LYS A 154 20.23 26.00 8.82
CA LYS A 154 19.59 26.40 10.08
C LYS A 154 20.49 26.41 11.31
N TYR A 155 21.59 25.65 11.27
CA TYR A 155 22.37 25.30 12.48
C TYR A 155 23.87 25.67 12.38
N PRO A 156 24.25 26.89 11.96
CA PRO A 156 25.65 27.26 11.78
C PRO A 156 26.45 27.28 13.09
N ASN A 157 25.84 27.69 14.20
CA ASN A 157 26.51 27.77 15.49
C ASN A 157 26.77 26.38 16.09
N GLU A 158 25.77 25.50 16.00
CA GLU A 158 25.87 24.10 16.41
C GLU A 158 26.92 23.37 15.57
N LEU A 159 26.92 23.59 14.24
CA LEU A 159 27.93 23.02 13.36
C LEU A 159 29.34 23.49 13.76
N LYS A 160 29.53 24.79 13.99
CA LYS A 160 30.81 25.35 14.44
C LYS A 160 31.26 24.74 15.77
N PHE A 161 30.33 24.57 16.72
CA PHE A 161 30.62 23.91 17.99
C PHE A 161 31.07 22.46 17.81
N LEU A 162 30.40 21.70 16.94
CA LEU A 162 30.76 20.30 16.66
C LEU A 162 32.13 20.19 15.95
N VAL A 163 32.41 21.05 14.97
CA VAL A 163 33.73 21.11 14.32
C VAL A 163 34.82 21.43 15.34
N ARG A 164 34.58 22.36 16.28
CA ARG A 164 35.53 22.61 17.38
C ARG A 164 35.77 21.38 18.25
N ASN A 165 34.73 20.61 18.57
CA ASN A 165 34.89 19.37 19.33
C ASN A 165 35.71 18.29 18.57
N LEU A 166 35.69 18.31 17.23
CA LEU A 166 36.59 17.47 16.42
C LEU A 166 38.06 17.85 16.64
N TYR A 167 38.37 19.16 16.66
CA TYR A 167 39.69 19.68 16.98
C TYR A 167 40.09 19.34 18.43
N ASP A 168 39.18 19.46 19.38
CA ASP A 168 39.43 19.10 20.78
C ASP A 168 39.73 17.60 20.95
N LYS A 169 39.11 16.73 20.13
CA LYS A 169 39.32 15.27 20.17
C LYS A 169 40.65 14.84 19.55
N LEU A 170 40.93 15.31 18.34
CA LEU A 170 42.04 14.82 17.52
C LEU A 170 43.31 15.65 17.68
N GLY A 171 43.19 16.89 18.17
CA GLY A 171 44.23 17.90 18.09
C GLY A 171 44.27 18.56 16.71
N VAL A 172 44.91 19.74 16.65
CA VAL A 172 44.92 20.62 15.47
C VAL A 172 45.40 19.93 14.20
N GLU A 173 46.58 19.30 14.23
CA GLU A 173 47.19 18.69 13.03
C GLU A 173 46.34 17.54 12.46
N ALA A 174 45.80 16.69 13.34
CA ALA A 174 45.02 15.53 12.91
C ALA A 174 43.61 15.94 12.44
N ALA A 175 42.96 16.88 13.13
CA ALA A 175 41.67 17.42 12.70
C ALA A 175 41.77 18.14 11.34
N TYR A 176 42.80 18.98 11.15
CA TYR A 176 43.09 19.59 9.86
C TYR A 176 43.29 18.51 8.78
N THR A 177 44.12 17.50 9.06
CA THR A 177 44.39 16.41 8.11
C THR A 177 43.11 15.65 7.73
N GLN A 178 42.21 15.40 8.68
CA GLN A 178 40.94 14.70 8.46
C GLN A 178 39.97 15.52 7.60
N LEU A 179 39.79 16.81 7.91
CA LEU A 179 38.97 17.72 7.12
C LEU A 179 39.58 17.95 5.73
N PHE A 180 40.90 18.07 5.63
CA PHE A 180 41.60 18.19 4.36
C PHE A 180 41.46 16.93 3.50
N LYS A 181 41.54 15.75 4.12
CA LYS A 181 41.26 14.49 3.42
C LYS A 181 39.82 14.46 2.92
N LEU A 182 38.86 14.84 3.77
CA LEU A 182 37.44 14.90 3.40
C LEU A 182 37.19 15.83 2.20
N MET A 183 37.91 16.95 2.09
CA MET A 183 37.86 17.82 0.91
C MET A 183 38.29 17.11 -0.37
N ASN A 184 39.36 16.31 -0.31
CA ASN A 184 39.95 15.67 -1.48
C ASN A 184 39.24 14.36 -1.87
N ASP A 185 38.66 13.65 -0.90
CA ASP A 185 37.95 12.40 -1.15
C ASP A 185 36.70 12.65 -2.02
N SER A 186 36.47 11.72 -2.95
CA SER A 186 35.29 11.75 -3.82
C SER A 186 34.03 11.45 -3.01
N PHE A 187 33.04 12.35 -3.07
CA PHE A 187 31.76 12.16 -2.42
C PHE A 187 31.11 10.83 -2.79
N ALA A 188 31.10 10.47 -4.08
CA ALA A 188 30.51 9.22 -4.56
C ALA A 188 31.19 7.97 -3.96
N SER A 189 32.50 8.03 -3.70
CA SER A 189 33.21 6.92 -3.06
C SER A 189 32.88 6.80 -1.57
N LEU A 190 32.71 7.94 -0.88
CA LEU A 190 32.34 7.98 0.53
C LEU A 190 30.88 7.52 0.72
N GLU A 191 29.98 7.96 -0.15
CA GLU A 191 28.58 7.56 -0.15
C GLU A 191 28.43 6.05 -0.37
N GLU A 192 29.08 5.48 -1.39
CA GLU A 192 29.02 4.03 -1.64
C GLU A 192 29.57 3.22 -0.45
N SER A 193 30.73 3.60 0.10
CA SER A 193 31.32 2.91 1.25
C SER A 193 30.40 2.99 2.47
N GLY A 194 29.93 4.20 2.82
CA GLY A 194 29.03 4.42 3.95
C GLY A 194 27.71 3.66 3.79
N TYR A 195 27.18 3.59 2.58
CA TYR A 195 25.95 2.85 2.27
C TYR A 195 26.12 1.34 2.50
N GLN A 196 27.22 0.74 2.04
CA GLN A 196 27.48 -0.69 2.24
C GLN A 196 27.62 -1.03 3.73
N GLU A 197 28.31 -0.20 4.51
CA GLU A 197 28.45 -0.45 5.94
C GLU A 197 27.13 -0.28 6.70
N LYS A 198 26.38 0.77 6.40
CA LYS A 198 25.05 1.03 6.96
C LYS A 198 24.13 -0.17 6.69
N LYS A 199 24.13 -0.69 5.46
CA LYS A 199 23.34 -1.86 5.08
C LYS A 199 23.67 -3.09 5.94
N GLU A 200 24.94 -3.38 6.14
CA GLU A 200 25.36 -4.51 6.99
C GLU A 200 24.95 -4.30 8.46
N ARG A 201 25.13 -3.09 9.01
CA ARG A 201 24.73 -2.77 10.38
C ARG A 201 23.22 -2.91 10.60
N LEU A 202 22.42 -2.37 9.69
CA LEU A 202 20.96 -2.37 9.78
C LEU A 202 20.35 -3.78 9.71
N ARG A 203 21.01 -4.69 8.98
CA ARG A 203 20.55 -6.06 8.79
C ARG A 203 20.37 -6.82 10.10
N ASP A 204 21.29 -6.66 11.04
CA ASP A 204 21.27 -7.36 12.34
C ASP A 204 20.15 -6.85 13.25
N TYR A 205 19.66 -5.63 13.00
CA TYR A 205 18.50 -5.05 13.69
C TYR A 205 17.17 -5.39 13.00
N GLY A 206 17.19 -6.25 11.98
CA GLY A 206 16.01 -6.66 11.23
C GLY A 206 15.50 -5.59 10.25
N PHE A 207 16.22 -4.48 10.07
CA PHE A 207 15.95 -3.56 8.97
C PHE A 207 16.45 -4.16 7.66
N VAL A 208 15.78 -3.79 6.56
CA VAL A 208 16.09 -4.32 5.24
C VAL A 208 16.32 -3.15 4.31
N ASP A 209 17.43 -3.21 3.58
CA ASP A 209 17.77 -2.25 2.54
C ASP A 209 16.69 -2.18 1.46
N TYR A 210 16.54 -1.02 0.82
CA TYR A 210 15.50 -0.78 -0.19
C TYR A 210 15.54 -1.78 -1.34
N TYR A 211 16.73 -2.03 -1.90
CA TYR A 211 16.86 -2.94 -3.04
C TYR A 211 16.70 -4.41 -2.63
N GLU A 212 17.16 -4.79 -1.44
CA GLU A 212 16.89 -6.12 -0.89
C GLU A 212 15.39 -6.32 -0.64
N ALA A 213 14.71 -5.33 -0.05
CA ALA A 213 13.27 -5.37 0.18
C ALA A 213 12.52 -5.48 -1.15
N LEU A 214 12.94 -4.73 -2.17
CA LEU A 214 12.36 -4.80 -3.51
C LEU A 214 12.48 -6.20 -4.10
N GLU A 215 13.67 -6.81 -4.03
CA GLU A 215 13.92 -8.16 -4.54
C GLU A 215 13.09 -9.22 -3.79
N LYS A 216 13.09 -9.17 -2.46
CA LYS A 216 12.38 -10.14 -1.60
C LYS A 216 10.87 -10.07 -1.79
N LEU A 217 10.32 -8.87 -1.93
CA LEU A 217 8.87 -8.63 -2.03
C LEU A 217 8.36 -8.64 -3.48
N HIS A 218 9.26 -8.67 -4.48
CA HIS A 218 8.88 -8.70 -5.89
C HIS A 218 7.99 -9.92 -6.20
N SER A 219 6.85 -9.66 -6.85
CA SER A 219 5.89 -10.69 -7.23
C SER A 219 6.45 -11.69 -8.26
N PHE A 220 5.89 -12.89 -8.31
CA PHE A 220 6.16 -13.84 -9.38
C PHE A 220 5.63 -13.31 -10.72
N ALA A 221 6.25 -13.73 -11.84
CA ALA A 221 5.88 -13.24 -13.17
C ALA A 221 4.65 -13.94 -13.76
N SER A 222 4.21 -15.06 -13.19
CA SER A 222 3.01 -15.79 -13.62
C SER A 222 2.43 -16.67 -12.51
N LEU A 223 1.15 -17.02 -12.62
CA LEU A 223 0.49 -17.95 -11.68
C LEU A 223 1.17 -19.32 -11.67
N LYS A 224 1.61 -19.83 -12.83
CA LYS A 224 2.36 -21.09 -12.93
C LYS A 224 3.66 -21.06 -12.12
N GLN A 225 4.35 -19.93 -12.07
CA GLN A 225 5.55 -19.78 -11.22
C GLN A 225 5.19 -19.79 -9.73
N VAL A 226 4.07 -19.18 -9.33
CA VAL A 226 3.56 -19.26 -7.96
C VAL A 226 3.32 -20.72 -7.57
N GLU A 227 2.61 -21.48 -8.41
CA GLU A 227 2.27 -22.88 -8.14
C GLU A 227 3.51 -23.78 -8.09
N ASN A 228 4.43 -23.63 -9.06
CA ASN A 228 5.69 -24.34 -9.06
C ASN A 228 6.54 -24.03 -7.82
N PHE A 229 6.57 -22.77 -7.39
CA PHE A 229 7.28 -22.36 -6.19
C PHE A 229 6.71 -23.03 -4.95
N ILE A 230 5.38 -23.06 -4.80
CA ILE A 230 4.69 -23.72 -3.68
C ILE A 230 5.05 -25.21 -3.65
N LEU A 231 4.99 -25.90 -4.78
CA LEU A 231 5.27 -27.34 -4.85
C LEU A 231 6.75 -27.66 -4.60
N ALA A 232 7.66 -26.83 -5.10
CA ALA A 232 9.10 -27.04 -4.99
C ALA A 232 9.71 -26.56 -3.66
N LYS A 233 8.98 -25.77 -2.85
CA LYS A 233 9.49 -25.21 -1.60
C LYS A 233 9.91 -26.31 -0.63
N LYS A 234 11.16 -26.19 -0.17
CA LYS A 234 11.76 -27.00 0.90
C LYS A 234 11.94 -26.15 2.15
N SER A 235 11.82 -26.79 3.31
CA SER A 235 12.09 -26.17 4.60
C SER A 235 13.55 -25.75 4.72
N ILE A 236 13.78 -24.50 5.13
CA ILE A 236 15.11 -23.95 5.45
C ILE A 236 14.98 -23.16 6.75
N THR A 237 15.77 -23.53 7.76
CA THR A 237 15.77 -22.85 9.07
C THR A 237 17.21 -22.50 9.48
N PRO A 238 17.70 -21.32 9.05
CA PRO A 238 18.98 -20.78 9.47
C PRO A 238 19.04 -20.56 10.99
N ASN A 239 20.24 -20.48 11.54
CA ASN A 239 20.44 -20.01 12.91
C ASN A 239 20.33 -18.48 12.92
N ILE A 240 19.67 -17.94 13.94
CA ILE A 240 19.58 -16.51 14.19
C ILE A 240 20.46 -16.19 15.41
N ASP A 241 21.23 -15.12 15.34
CA ASP A 241 22.08 -14.67 16.44
C ASP A 241 21.25 -13.99 17.55
N SER A 242 21.84 -13.83 18.73
CA SER A 242 21.13 -13.29 19.90
C SER A 242 20.65 -11.85 19.73
N LEU A 243 21.36 -11.02 18.96
CA LEU A 243 20.95 -9.62 18.73
C LEU A 243 19.69 -9.58 17.85
N SER A 244 19.69 -10.35 16.77
CA SER A 244 18.54 -10.51 15.86
C SER A 244 17.31 -11.08 16.56
N LEU A 245 17.50 -12.04 17.48
CA LEU A 245 16.39 -12.61 18.27
C LEU A 245 15.72 -11.59 19.21
N ASN A 246 16.46 -10.58 19.67
CA ASN A 246 15.96 -9.55 20.56
C ASN A 246 15.31 -8.36 19.80
N GLN A 247 15.19 -8.44 18.47
CA GLN A 247 14.54 -7.36 17.71
C GLN A 247 13.03 -7.53 17.68
N ASN A 248 12.32 -6.42 17.80
CA ASN A 248 10.87 -6.39 17.77
C ASN A 248 10.38 -5.13 17.04
N LEU A 249 9.12 -5.16 16.60
CA LEU A 249 8.47 -4.08 15.88
C LEU A 249 7.82 -3.09 16.85
N HIS A 250 7.71 -1.82 16.44
CA HIS A 250 6.91 -0.85 17.20
C HIS A 250 5.42 -1.21 17.17
N SER A 251 4.71 -1.02 18.28
CA SER A 251 3.29 -1.38 18.43
C SER A 251 2.38 -0.87 17.29
N SER A 252 2.64 0.32 16.76
CA SER A 252 1.84 0.91 15.68
C SER A 252 1.89 0.11 14.37
N ALA A 253 3.03 -0.51 14.05
CA ALA A 253 3.15 -1.39 12.89
C ALA A 253 2.37 -2.70 13.06
N LEU A 254 2.02 -3.03 14.31
CA LEU A 254 1.36 -4.27 14.68
C LEU A 254 -0.13 -4.14 14.97
N THR A 255 -0.66 -2.92 15.09
CA THR A 255 -2.08 -2.64 15.38
C THR A 255 -3.02 -3.42 14.46
N SER A 256 -2.67 -3.55 13.18
CA SER A 256 -3.47 -4.24 12.16
C SER A 256 -3.46 -5.76 12.33
N PHE A 257 -2.47 -6.31 13.04
CA PHE A 257 -2.30 -7.74 13.33
C PHE A 257 -2.94 -8.17 14.67
N ASP A 258 -3.34 -7.21 15.52
CA ASP A 258 -4.05 -7.50 16.78
C ASP A 258 -5.45 -8.10 16.55
N LYS A 259 -6.05 -7.86 15.37
CA LYS A 259 -7.39 -8.34 14.99
C LYS A 259 -7.28 -9.23 13.74
N GLU A 260 -8.03 -10.33 13.70
CA GLU A 260 -8.24 -11.16 12.49
C GLU A 260 -6.98 -11.85 11.91
N MET A 261 -6.06 -12.31 12.76
CA MET A 261 -4.91 -13.16 12.36
C MET A 261 -5.14 -14.63 12.74
N GLU A 262 -6.40 -15.04 12.93
CA GLU A 262 -6.77 -16.36 13.47
C GLU A 262 -6.17 -17.52 12.67
N ASN A 263 -6.13 -17.42 11.34
CA ASN A 263 -5.56 -18.46 10.49
C ASN A 263 -4.05 -18.59 10.67
N ILE A 264 -3.33 -17.47 10.63
CA ILE A 264 -1.89 -17.45 10.84
C ILE A 264 -1.54 -17.94 12.25
N TYR A 265 -2.28 -17.52 13.27
CA TYR A 265 -2.11 -18.03 14.63
C TYR A 265 -2.33 -19.53 14.74
N ALA A 266 -3.42 -20.03 14.16
CA ALA A 266 -3.74 -21.45 14.17
C ALA A 266 -2.63 -22.28 13.51
N GLU A 267 -2.01 -21.78 12.45
CA GLU A 267 -0.91 -22.45 11.77
C GLU A 267 0.41 -22.37 12.54
N LEU A 268 0.71 -21.25 13.21
CA LEU A 268 1.90 -21.15 14.07
C LEU A 268 1.84 -22.07 15.29
N LEU A 269 0.66 -22.24 15.90
CA LEU A 269 0.47 -23.14 17.05
C LEU A 269 0.79 -24.61 16.73
N LYS A 270 0.72 -25.00 15.45
CA LYS A 270 1.10 -26.34 14.98
C LYS A 270 2.61 -26.52 14.87
N CYS A 271 3.39 -25.43 14.79
CA CYS A 271 4.83 -25.49 14.71
C CYS A 271 5.43 -25.67 16.12
N LYS A 272 6.16 -26.77 16.33
CA LYS A 272 6.71 -27.14 17.65
C LYS A 272 8.22 -26.95 17.78
N ASP A 273 8.92 -26.69 16.68
CA ASP A 273 10.37 -26.50 16.69
C ASP A 273 10.74 -25.08 17.12
N SER A 274 11.38 -24.95 18.29
CA SER A 274 11.81 -23.66 18.86
C SER A 274 12.70 -22.88 17.90
N LYS A 275 13.64 -23.57 17.23
CA LYS A 275 14.56 -22.92 16.30
C LYS A 275 13.80 -22.37 15.09
N ARG A 276 12.78 -23.10 14.62
CA ARG A 276 11.91 -22.63 13.54
C ARG A 276 11.10 -21.42 13.98
N LEU A 277 10.53 -21.45 15.17
CA LEU A 277 9.76 -20.35 15.74
C LEU A 277 10.59 -19.07 15.89
N GLU A 278 11.83 -19.19 16.33
CA GLU A 278 12.82 -18.11 16.40
C GLU A 278 13.18 -17.54 15.02
N TYR A 279 13.37 -18.40 14.01
CA TYR A 279 13.55 -17.95 12.64
C TYR A 279 12.32 -17.22 12.10
N LEU A 280 11.12 -17.76 12.33
CA LEU A 280 9.86 -17.17 11.90
C LEU A 280 9.64 -15.80 12.55
N HIS A 281 9.95 -15.66 13.84
CA HIS A 281 9.96 -14.39 14.56
C HIS A 281 10.76 -13.33 13.80
N PHE A 282 12.03 -13.63 13.52
CA PHE A 282 12.91 -12.68 12.87
C PHE A 282 12.49 -12.40 11.41
N THR A 283 12.03 -13.41 10.67
CA THR A 283 11.52 -13.19 9.31
C THR A 283 10.25 -12.32 9.28
N PHE A 284 9.41 -12.38 10.32
CA PHE A 284 8.25 -11.51 10.44
C PHE A 284 8.68 -10.05 10.65
N VAL A 285 9.61 -9.79 11.57
CA VAL A 285 10.20 -8.46 11.80
C VAL A 285 10.79 -7.92 10.49
N ARG A 286 11.60 -8.72 9.80
CA ARG A 286 12.21 -8.34 8.52
C ARG A 286 11.20 -8.10 7.41
N LEU A 287 10.12 -8.87 7.32
CA LEU A 287 9.06 -8.66 6.34
C LEU A 287 8.38 -7.31 6.55
N VAL A 288 7.95 -7.02 7.77
CA VAL A 288 7.27 -5.75 8.08
C VAL A 288 8.22 -4.58 7.86
N ASN A 289 9.48 -4.70 8.27
CA ASN A 289 10.48 -3.67 7.98
C ASN A 289 10.73 -3.50 6.46
N SER A 290 10.69 -4.59 5.68
CA SER A 290 10.82 -4.51 4.22
C SER A 290 9.66 -3.72 3.60
N THR A 291 8.42 -3.97 4.04
CA THR A 291 7.25 -3.24 3.52
C THR A 291 7.24 -1.78 3.97
N ILE A 292 7.73 -1.49 5.17
CA ILE A 292 7.95 -0.13 5.67
C ILE A 292 9.02 0.60 4.84
N THR A 293 10.18 -0.02 4.59
CA THR A 293 11.27 0.57 3.80
C THR A 293 10.82 0.90 2.38
N LEU A 294 10.10 -0.01 1.70
CA LEU A 294 9.66 0.23 0.32
C LEU A 294 8.69 1.42 0.19
N LYS A 295 7.99 1.76 1.27
CA LYS A 295 6.97 2.80 1.30
C LYS A 295 7.42 4.07 2.02
N ASP A 296 8.69 4.11 2.47
CA ASP A 296 9.25 5.22 3.27
C ASP A 296 8.41 5.51 4.54
N ALA A 297 7.76 4.46 5.07
CA ALA A 297 6.67 4.60 6.04
C ALA A 297 7.15 4.83 7.48
N LEU A 298 8.43 4.60 7.78
CA LEU A 298 8.96 4.75 9.13
C LEU A 298 8.90 6.22 9.59
N LYS A 299 9.11 7.15 8.65
CA LYS A 299 9.00 8.60 8.84
C LYS A 299 7.55 9.13 8.70
N GLY A 300 6.64 8.33 8.13
CA GLY A 300 5.22 8.69 7.91
C GLY A 300 4.31 8.60 9.14
N GLY A 301 4.85 8.21 10.30
CA GLY A 301 4.14 8.16 11.58
C GLY A 301 3.16 6.97 11.72
N ARG A 302 2.36 6.99 12.80
CA ARG A 302 1.57 5.82 13.25
C ARG A 302 0.49 5.38 12.26
N VAL A 303 -0.16 6.32 11.58
CA VAL A 303 -1.24 6.04 10.62
C VAL A 303 -0.70 5.26 9.43
N GLU A 304 0.43 5.69 8.90
CA GLU A 304 1.10 5.05 7.78
C GLU A 304 1.60 3.65 8.15
N LEU A 305 2.22 3.50 9.32
CA LEU A 305 2.63 2.18 9.85
C LEU A 305 1.45 1.20 9.98
N THR A 306 0.29 1.69 10.46
CA THR A 306 -0.92 0.86 10.59
C THR A 306 -1.42 0.42 9.21
N ARG A 307 -1.45 1.33 8.24
CA ARG A 307 -1.83 1.07 6.86
C ARG A 307 -0.93 0.01 6.21
N ILE A 308 0.39 0.16 6.33
CA ILE A 308 1.37 -0.83 5.83
C ILE A 308 1.20 -2.20 6.49
N GLY A 309 0.96 -2.22 7.80
CA GLY A 309 0.66 -3.46 8.53
C GLY A 309 -0.57 -4.19 7.96
N GLU A 310 -1.63 -3.46 7.64
CA GLU A 310 -2.88 -4.03 7.10
C GLU A 310 -2.69 -4.62 5.69
N ILE A 311 -1.91 -3.97 4.83
CA ILE A 311 -1.55 -4.49 3.50
C ILE A 311 -0.73 -5.78 3.64
N THR A 312 0.29 -5.72 4.51
CA THR A 312 1.19 -6.84 4.75
C THR A 312 0.43 -8.07 5.25
N LYS A 313 -0.45 -7.87 6.24
CA LYS A 313 -1.38 -8.87 6.74
C LYS A 313 -2.27 -9.45 5.63
N SER A 314 -2.91 -8.59 4.84
CA SER A 314 -3.88 -9.04 3.81
C SER A 314 -3.24 -9.96 2.78
N PHE A 315 -2.02 -9.65 2.33
CA PHE A 315 -1.29 -10.51 1.41
C PHE A 315 -0.76 -11.79 2.07
N MET A 316 -0.32 -11.74 3.32
CA MET A 316 0.06 -12.94 4.07
C MET A 316 -1.10 -13.91 4.24
N GLU A 317 -2.29 -13.43 4.62
CA GLU A 317 -3.50 -14.25 4.78
C GLU A 317 -3.92 -14.91 3.47
N LEU A 318 -3.94 -14.14 2.37
CA LEU A 318 -4.25 -14.67 1.05
C LEU A 318 -3.22 -15.72 0.61
N GLY A 319 -1.93 -15.46 0.84
CA GLY A 319 -0.84 -16.39 0.54
C GLY A 319 -0.92 -17.68 1.33
N LEU A 320 -1.22 -17.59 2.63
CA LEU A 320 -1.42 -18.74 3.52
C LEU A 320 -2.52 -19.66 2.98
N GLN A 321 -3.68 -19.09 2.65
CA GLN A 321 -4.80 -19.85 2.13
C GLN A 321 -4.45 -20.52 0.79
N LYS A 322 -3.76 -19.82 -0.12
CA LYS A 322 -3.30 -20.39 -1.40
C LYS A 322 -2.37 -21.58 -1.18
N VAL A 323 -1.40 -21.47 -0.27
CA VAL A 323 -0.46 -22.57 0.04
C VAL A 323 -1.20 -23.78 0.61
N LYS A 324 -2.11 -23.58 1.56
CA LYS A 324 -2.89 -24.67 2.16
C LYS A 324 -3.65 -25.48 1.13
N VAL A 325 -4.35 -24.80 0.21
CA VAL A 325 -5.11 -25.44 -0.86
C VAL A 325 -4.18 -26.18 -1.83
N HIS A 326 -3.06 -25.58 -2.23
CA HIS A 326 -2.19 -26.15 -3.28
C HIS A 326 -1.31 -27.31 -2.79
N LYS A 327 -0.76 -27.25 -1.57
CA LYS A 327 0.03 -28.35 -0.99
C LYS A 327 -0.83 -29.41 -0.31
N ASN A 328 -2.13 -29.16 -0.13
CA ASN A 328 -3.06 -30.04 0.57
C ASN A 328 -2.55 -30.43 1.98
N TYR A 329 -2.15 -29.42 2.76
CA TYR A 329 -1.69 -29.62 4.14
C TYR A 329 -2.81 -30.26 4.98
N SER A 330 -2.48 -31.30 5.74
CA SER A 330 -3.41 -31.89 6.71
C SER A 330 -3.65 -30.96 7.90
N GLU A 331 -4.69 -31.22 8.69
CA GLU A 331 -5.02 -30.40 9.86
C GLU A 331 -3.88 -30.36 10.90
N GLU A 332 -3.05 -31.40 10.97
CA GLU A 332 -1.94 -31.52 11.91
C GLU A 332 -0.63 -30.87 11.43
N GLN A 333 -0.47 -30.66 10.12
CA GLN A 333 0.74 -30.09 9.55
C GLN A 333 0.66 -28.57 9.50
N SER A 334 1.74 -27.90 9.92
CA SER A 334 1.86 -26.44 9.81
C SER A 334 2.42 -26.05 8.44
N VAL A 335 1.81 -25.05 7.79
CA VAL A 335 2.40 -24.38 6.62
C VAL A 335 3.79 -23.81 6.95
N PHE A 336 3.96 -23.33 8.19
CA PHE A 336 5.20 -22.70 8.64
C PHE A 336 6.36 -23.67 8.83
N ASN A 337 6.14 -24.99 8.69
CA ASN A 337 7.24 -25.95 8.63
C ASN A 337 8.08 -25.76 7.37
N ASP A 338 7.47 -25.37 6.24
CA ASP A 338 8.16 -25.23 4.95
C ASP A 338 8.31 -23.75 4.51
N PHE A 339 7.32 -22.92 4.84
CA PHE A 339 7.21 -21.54 4.38
C PHE A 339 7.51 -20.54 5.49
N ASP A 340 8.09 -19.40 5.14
CA ASP A 340 8.22 -18.24 6.02
C ASP A 340 7.29 -17.09 5.60
N PHE A 341 7.30 -16.00 6.35
CA PHE A 341 6.40 -14.88 6.11
C PHE A 341 6.65 -14.18 4.77
N PHE A 342 7.91 -14.11 4.30
CA PHE A 342 8.22 -13.56 2.98
C PHE A 342 7.58 -14.40 1.88
N ASP A 343 7.65 -15.72 2.00
CA ASP A 343 7.02 -16.61 1.02
C ASP A 343 5.51 -16.38 0.94
N LEU A 344 4.82 -16.34 2.09
CA LEU A 344 3.37 -16.15 2.14
C LEU A 344 2.97 -14.80 1.57
N TYR A 345 3.64 -13.72 2.00
CA TYR A 345 3.41 -12.38 1.45
C TYR A 345 3.60 -12.35 -0.07
N LYS A 346 4.72 -12.91 -0.57
CA LYS A 346 5.06 -12.91 -1.99
C LYS A 346 4.04 -13.68 -2.81
N ILE A 347 3.55 -14.82 -2.31
CA ILE A 347 2.48 -15.59 -2.97
C ILE A 347 1.20 -14.75 -3.06
N GLY A 348 0.72 -14.22 -1.93
CA GLY A 348 -0.52 -13.44 -1.90
C GLY A 348 -0.45 -12.15 -2.74
N SER A 349 0.63 -11.39 -2.63
CA SER A 349 0.83 -10.17 -3.43
C SER A 349 0.90 -10.47 -4.92
N SER A 350 1.48 -11.63 -5.31
CA SER A 350 1.55 -12.04 -6.71
C SER A 350 0.17 -12.34 -7.29
N LEU A 351 -0.73 -12.98 -6.54
CA LEU A 351 -2.09 -13.25 -7.01
C LEU A 351 -2.81 -11.95 -7.41
N ILE A 352 -2.73 -10.94 -6.55
CA ILE A 352 -3.32 -9.61 -6.80
C ILE A 352 -2.62 -8.91 -7.97
N ASN A 353 -1.29 -8.80 -7.93
CA ASN A 353 -0.54 -8.04 -8.93
C ASN A 353 -0.67 -8.62 -10.33
N LEU A 354 -0.71 -9.95 -10.48
CA LEU A 354 -0.84 -10.59 -11.80
C LEU A 354 -2.21 -10.29 -12.44
N LYS A 355 -3.29 -10.32 -11.65
CA LYS A 355 -4.63 -10.01 -12.15
C LYS A 355 -4.83 -8.51 -12.39
N ARG A 356 -4.29 -7.66 -11.53
CA ARG A 356 -4.26 -6.21 -11.77
C ARG A 356 -3.51 -5.86 -13.05
N GLN A 357 -2.36 -6.50 -13.30
CA GLN A 357 -1.64 -6.32 -14.56
C GLN A 357 -2.44 -6.80 -15.78
N LYS A 358 -3.19 -7.91 -15.67
CA LYS A 358 -4.12 -8.36 -16.72
C LYS A 358 -5.15 -7.27 -17.03
N LEU A 359 -5.81 -6.75 -15.99
CA LEU A 359 -6.82 -5.69 -16.11
C LEU A 359 -6.25 -4.43 -16.76
N ILE A 360 -5.14 -3.91 -16.25
CA ILE A 360 -4.48 -2.70 -16.80
C ILE A 360 -4.08 -2.92 -18.27
N ARG A 361 -3.55 -4.09 -18.63
CA ARG A 361 -3.19 -4.39 -20.03
C ARG A 361 -4.41 -4.48 -20.94
N ALA A 362 -5.55 -4.91 -20.43
CA ALA A 362 -6.80 -4.95 -21.19
C ALA A 362 -7.35 -3.54 -21.40
N LEU A 363 -7.42 -2.74 -20.34
CA LEU A 363 -7.83 -1.34 -20.40
C LEU A 363 -6.96 -0.53 -21.35
N LYS A 364 -5.62 -0.67 -21.30
CA LYS A 364 -4.68 0.04 -22.20
C LYS A 364 -4.91 -0.15 -23.70
N LYS A 365 -5.75 -1.12 -24.10
CA LYS A 365 -6.13 -1.35 -25.51
C LYS A 365 -7.42 -0.62 -25.91
N THR A 366 -8.09 0.02 -24.95
CA THR A 366 -9.33 0.75 -25.13
C THR A 366 -9.12 2.24 -24.85
N GLN A 367 -10.11 3.06 -25.19
CA GLN A 367 -10.10 4.50 -24.88
C GLN A 367 -10.52 4.81 -23.42
N PHE A 368 -10.82 3.80 -22.61
CA PHE A 368 -11.34 3.97 -21.25
C PHE A 368 -10.25 4.14 -20.18
N VAL A 369 -8.98 4.24 -20.59
CA VAL A 369 -7.83 4.45 -19.66
C VAL A 369 -7.69 5.91 -19.27
N GLU A 370 -8.11 6.81 -20.15
CA GLU A 370 -8.12 8.24 -19.90
C GLU A 370 -9.45 8.61 -19.24
N ASN A 371 -9.39 9.37 -18.14
CA ASN A 371 -10.55 9.72 -17.31
C ASN A 371 -11.72 10.35 -18.10
N GLU A 372 -11.48 10.84 -19.32
CA GLU A 372 -12.51 11.46 -20.18
C GLU A 372 -13.58 10.47 -20.67
N HIS A 373 -13.29 9.17 -20.74
CA HIS A 373 -14.22 8.17 -21.28
C HIS A 373 -14.52 7.00 -20.34
N GLU A 374 -13.86 6.93 -19.18
CA GLU A 374 -14.08 5.88 -18.19
C GLU A 374 -15.54 5.80 -17.73
N GLY A 375 -16.21 6.95 -17.61
CA GLY A 375 -17.62 7.04 -17.22
C GLY A 375 -18.58 6.25 -18.12
N PHE A 376 -18.22 6.00 -19.38
CA PHE A 376 -19.06 5.19 -20.28
C PHE A 376 -19.14 3.71 -19.86
N LEU A 377 -18.21 3.20 -19.04
CA LEU A 377 -18.27 1.81 -18.57
C LEU A 377 -19.50 1.54 -17.69
N GLY A 378 -20.07 2.59 -17.08
CA GLY A 378 -21.17 2.49 -16.13
C GLY A 378 -20.71 2.42 -14.68
N ALA A 379 -21.62 2.76 -13.77
CA ALA A 379 -21.32 2.96 -12.35
C ALA A 379 -20.73 1.71 -11.67
N TRP A 380 -21.17 0.50 -12.05
CA TRP A 380 -20.63 -0.73 -11.47
C TRP A 380 -19.16 -0.91 -11.81
N TRP A 381 -18.82 -0.79 -13.10
CA TRP A 381 -17.46 -1.03 -13.57
C TRP A 381 -16.50 0.08 -13.12
N VAL A 382 -16.91 1.34 -13.11
CA VAL A 382 -16.11 2.45 -12.54
C VAL A 382 -15.82 2.17 -11.07
N SER A 383 -16.83 1.86 -10.26
CA SER A 383 -16.61 1.53 -8.85
C SER A 383 -15.73 0.28 -8.66
N PHE A 384 -15.86 -0.72 -9.53
CA PHE A 384 -15.01 -1.90 -9.51
C PHE A 384 -13.54 -1.58 -9.83
N LEU A 385 -13.27 -0.69 -10.80
CA LEU A 385 -11.92 -0.22 -11.13
C LEU A 385 -11.29 0.52 -9.96
N GLU A 386 -12.00 1.52 -9.41
CA GLU A 386 -11.56 2.26 -8.22
C GLU A 386 -11.22 1.33 -7.05
N ASN A 387 -12.08 0.33 -6.80
CA ASN A 387 -11.87 -0.66 -5.75
C ASN A 387 -10.71 -1.63 -6.06
N SER A 388 -10.45 -1.92 -7.33
CA SER A 388 -9.36 -2.81 -7.77
C SER A 388 -7.98 -2.14 -7.74
N GLU A 389 -7.95 -0.80 -7.86
CA GLU A 389 -6.72 0.01 -7.83
C GLU A 389 -6.21 0.30 -6.42
N GLN A 390 -7.07 0.22 -5.41
CA GLN A 390 -6.66 0.31 -4.00
C GLN A 390 -5.54 -0.69 -3.69
N GLU A 391 -4.61 -0.34 -2.80
CA GLU A 391 -3.47 -1.21 -2.47
C GLU A 391 -3.90 -2.60 -1.98
N ILE A 392 -5.00 -2.66 -1.23
CA ILE A 392 -5.77 -3.88 -0.99
C ILE A 392 -7.03 -3.76 -1.84
N PRO A 393 -7.18 -4.55 -2.92
CA PRO A 393 -8.39 -4.55 -3.71
C PRO A 393 -9.62 -4.80 -2.84
N LYS A 394 -10.74 -4.23 -3.25
CA LYS A 394 -12.04 -4.54 -2.68
C LYS A 394 -13.00 -5.05 -3.73
N VAL A 395 -13.97 -5.83 -3.29
CA VAL A 395 -15.07 -6.33 -4.12
C VAL A 395 -16.39 -6.13 -3.42
N LYS A 396 -17.37 -5.63 -4.16
CA LYS A 396 -18.77 -5.52 -3.75
C LYS A 396 -19.56 -6.61 -4.48
N ALA A 397 -20.45 -7.28 -3.77
CA ALA A 397 -21.48 -8.12 -4.40
C ALA A 397 -22.72 -7.28 -4.70
N PHE A 398 -23.51 -7.67 -5.69
CA PHE A 398 -24.75 -6.98 -6.03
C PHE A 398 -25.73 -6.98 -4.84
N GLY A 399 -26.34 -5.84 -4.57
CA GLY A 399 -27.32 -5.61 -3.52
C GLY A 399 -27.18 -4.23 -2.88
N ALA A 400 -28.31 -3.52 -2.77
CA ALA A 400 -28.39 -2.25 -2.06
C ALA A 400 -27.92 -2.42 -0.60
N GLY A 401 -26.99 -1.55 -0.16
CA GLY A 401 -26.42 -1.57 1.19
C GLY A 401 -25.28 -2.57 1.43
N LEU A 402 -24.87 -3.38 0.43
CA LEU A 402 -23.69 -4.22 0.56
C LEU A 402 -22.40 -3.39 0.43
N HIS A 403 -21.54 -3.47 1.44
CA HIS A 403 -20.25 -2.79 1.43
C HIS A 403 -19.17 -3.61 0.72
N ALA A 404 -18.26 -2.91 0.04
CA ALA A 404 -17.11 -3.53 -0.58
C ALA A 404 -16.21 -4.18 0.49
N LYS A 405 -15.88 -5.46 0.30
CA LYS A 405 -15.03 -6.25 1.20
C LYS A 405 -13.62 -6.34 0.64
N LYS A 406 -12.62 -6.39 1.51
CA LYS A 406 -11.22 -6.55 1.13
C LYS A 406 -10.98 -7.93 0.49
N VAL A 407 -10.11 -7.97 -0.51
CA VAL A 407 -9.64 -9.21 -1.13
C VAL A 407 -8.48 -9.79 -0.31
N ASN A 408 -8.81 -10.36 0.85
CA ASN A 408 -7.85 -10.99 1.78
C ASN A 408 -8.11 -12.50 2.00
N SER A 409 -9.10 -13.07 1.32
CA SER A 409 -9.41 -14.51 1.33
C SER A 409 -9.44 -15.07 -0.09
N LEU A 410 -9.26 -16.39 -0.23
CA LEU A 410 -9.36 -17.06 -1.53
C LEU A 410 -10.76 -16.94 -2.14
N GLU A 411 -11.81 -16.91 -1.32
CA GLU A 411 -13.18 -16.70 -1.78
C GLU A 411 -13.36 -15.30 -2.38
N ALA A 412 -12.94 -14.26 -1.65
CA ALA A 412 -12.99 -12.89 -2.13
C ALA A 412 -12.08 -12.70 -3.37
N TYR A 413 -10.92 -13.36 -3.39
CA TYR A 413 -10.01 -13.36 -4.54
C TYR A 413 -10.62 -14.02 -5.76
N ALA A 414 -11.26 -15.19 -5.61
CA ALA A 414 -11.91 -15.88 -6.71
C ALA A 414 -13.06 -15.05 -7.30
N PHE A 415 -13.86 -14.40 -6.44
CA PHE A 415 -14.90 -13.48 -6.89
C PHE A 415 -14.31 -12.26 -7.62
N TRP A 416 -13.28 -11.62 -7.05
CA TRP A 416 -12.58 -10.51 -7.70
C TRP A 416 -11.97 -10.91 -9.05
N GLU A 417 -11.31 -12.07 -9.10
CA GLU A 417 -10.74 -12.65 -10.31
C GLU A 417 -11.79 -12.84 -11.40
N GLN A 418 -12.98 -13.35 -11.05
CA GLN A 418 -14.09 -13.50 -11.99
C GLN A 418 -14.56 -12.15 -12.55
N GLN A 419 -14.61 -11.11 -11.72
CA GLN A 419 -14.98 -9.76 -12.18
C GLN A 419 -13.90 -9.15 -13.08
N VAL A 420 -12.61 -9.32 -12.75
CA VAL A 420 -11.48 -8.91 -13.61
C VAL A 420 -11.58 -9.60 -14.97
N ASP A 421 -11.82 -10.91 -14.97
CA ASP A 421 -11.89 -11.70 -16.19
C ASP A 421 -13.12 -11.30 -17.03
N LEU A 422 -14.30 -11.14 -16.40
CA LEU A 422 -15.52 -10.68 -17.07
C LEU A 422 -15.34 -9.29 -17.70
N LEU A 423 -14.87 -8.29 -16.94
CA LEU A 423 -14.65 -6.95 -17.50
C LEU A 423 -13.65 -7.00 -18.66
N THR A 424 -12.55 -7.73 -18.52
CA THR A 424 -11.56 -7.89 -19.59
C THR A 424 -12.19 -8.45 -20.88
N ASP A 425 -13.07 -9.44 -20.74
CA ASP A 425 -13.73 -10.09 -21.88
C ASP A 425 -14.87 -9.22 -22.45
N MET A 426 -15.49 -8.35 -21.64
CA MET A 426 -16.51 -7.38 -22.05
C MET A 426 -15.95 -6.16 -22.77
N LEU A 427 -14.73 -5.73 -22.46
CA LEU A 427 -14.14 -4.50 -23.01
C LEU A 427 -14.23 -4.37 -24.55
N PRO A 428 -13.98 -5.41 -25.37
CA PRO A 428 -14.16 -5.32 -26.82
C PRO A 428 -15.60 -5.05 -27.24
N PHE A 429 -16.59 -5.60 -26.52
CA PHE A 429 -18.01 -5.33 -26.76
C PHE A 429 -18.33 -3.88 -26.39
N ILE A 430 -17.96 -3.46 -25.17
CA ILE A 430 -18.19 -2.08 -24.69
C ILE A 430 -17.55 -1.07 -25.64
N GLN A 431 -16.35 -1.34 -26.16
CA GLN A 431 -15.68 -0.49 -27.14
C GLN A 431 -16.46 -0.39 -28.47
N THR A 432 -17.06 -1.49 -28.93
CA THR A 432 -17.89 -1.51 -30.14
C THR A 432 -19.19 -0.72 -29.94
N PHE A 433 -19.81 -0.87 -28.77
CA PHE A 433 -20.97 -0.07 -28.37
C PHE A 433 -20.62 1.41 -28.28
N PHE A 434 -19.50 1.77 -27.63
CA PHE A 434 -19.05 3.15 -27.54
C PHE A 434 -18.84 3.77 -28.90
N LYS A 435 -18.14 3.07 -29.81
CA LYS A 435 -17.92 3.58 -31.17
C LYS A 435 -19.24 3.83 -31.89
N SER A 436 -20.17 2.87 -31.83
CA SER A 436 -21.49 3.02 -32.45
C SER A 436 -22.29 4.16 -31.83
N PHE A 437 -22.17 4.35 -30.52
CA PHE A 437 -22.78 5.46 -29.79
C PHE A 437 -22.21 6.81 -30.21
N GLN A 438 -20.88 6.93 -30.33
CA GLN A 438 -20.22 8.14 -30.81
C GLN A 438 -20.59 8.45 -32.26
N ASP A 439 -20.61 7.44 -33.15
CA ASP A 439 -21.03 7.61 -34.55
C ASP A 439 -22.47 8.19 -34.63
N LEU A 440 -23.39 7.73 -33.77
CA LEU A 440 -24.75 8.26 -33.68
C LEU A 440 -24.81 9.68 -33.09
N LYS A 441 -23.98 9.96 -32.09
CA LYS A 441 -23.87 11.29 -31.46
C LYS A 441 -23.34 12.32 -32.46
N GLU A 442 -22.20 12.03 -33.10
CA GLU A 442 -21.56 12.89 -34.09
C GLU A 442 -22.42 13.05 -35.36
N GLY A 443 -23.16 12.01 -35.74
CA GLY A 443 -24.15 12.04 -36.83
C GLY A 443 -25.40 12.87 -36.53
N GLY A 444 -25.56 13.39 -35.31
CA GLY A 444 -26.74 14.18 -34.91
C GLY A 444 -28.02 13.34 -34.82
N HIS A 445 -27.90 12.03 -34.58
CA HIS A 445 -29.05 11.13 -34.42
C HIS A 445 -29.54 11.02 -32.96
N LEU A 446 -28.75 11.53 -32.01
CA LEU A 446 -29.07 11.55 -30.59
C LEU A 446 -29.25 13.01 -30.13
N HIS A 447 -30.39 13.31 -29.50
CA HIS A 447 -30.66 14.61 -28.92
C HIS A 447 -31.19 14.45 -27.50
N SER A 448 -30.64 15.21 -26.55
CA SER A 448 -31.00 15.12 -25.13
C SER A 448 -32.50 15.37 -24.87
N ASP A 449 -33.16 16.18 -25.70
CA ASP A 449 -34.61 16.44 -25.59
C ASP A 449 -35.48 15.17 -25.76
N PHE A 450 -34.97 14.12 -26.40
CA PHE A 450 -35.70 12.85 -26.57
C PHE A 450 -35.67 11.95 -25.34
N TYR A 451 -34.83 12.26 -24.35
CA TYR A 451 -34.63 11.44 -23.18
C TYR A 451 -35.11 12.16 -21.92
N LEU A 452 -35.82 11.44 -21.06
CA LEU A 452 -36.41 12.00 -19.84
C LEU A 452 -35.41 12.08 -18.68
N ASN A 453 -34.56 11.06 -18.54
CA ASN A 453 -33.68 10.87 -17.38
C ASN A 453 -32.18 10.97 -17.69
N TYR A 454 -31.79 11.22 -18.94
CA TYR A 454 -30.39 11.36 -19.34
C TYR A 454 -30.17 12.52 -20.32
N GLU A 455 -29.05 13.22 -20.16
CA GLU A 455 -28.43 13.96 -21.26
C GLU A 455 -27.59 12.98 -22.10
N VAL A 456 -27.44 13.21 -23.40
CA VAL A 456 -26.68 12.30 -24.28
C VAL A 456 -25.24 12.10 -23.78
N GLU A 457 -24.61 13.11 -23.19
CA GLU A 457 -23.29 13.02 -22.56
C GLU A 457 -23.22 12.00 -21.41
N ASN A 458 -24.33 11.76 -20.71
CA ASN A 458 -24.40 10.96 -19.49
C ASN A 458 -24.91 9.53 -19.75
N ILE A 459 -25.20 9.16 -21.00
CA ILE A 459 -25.60 7.80 -21.36
C ILE A 459 -24.36 6.90 -21.35
N ASP A 460 -24.36 5.92 -20.45
CA ASP A 460 -23.30 4.92 -20.32
C ASP A 460 -23.71 3.55 -20.89
N PHE A 461 -22.77 2.61 -20.85
CA PHE A 461 -22.96 1.24 -21.31
C PHE A 461 -24.05 0.50 -20.52
N GLU A 462 -24.16 0.72 -19.22
CA GLU A 462 -25.17 0.08 -18.36
C GLU A 462 -26.57 0.54 -18.76
N ALA A 463 -26.76 1.84 -19.02
CA ALA A 463 -28.02 2.38 -19.47
C ALA A 463 -28.45 1.80 -20.83
N ILE A 464 -27.50 1.67 -21.75
CA ILE A 464 -27.75 1.06 -23.07
C ILE A 464 -28.15 -0.41 -22.94
N ILE A 465 -27.40 -1.21 -22.17
CA ILE A 465 -27.66 -2.65 -22.08
C ILE A 465 -28.94 -2.96 -21.29
N ILE A 466 -29.24 -2.18 -20.24
CA ILE A 466 -30.49 -2.30 -19.48
C ILE A 466 -31.68 -1.94 -20.37
N SER A 467 -31.64 -0.81 -21.09
CA SER A 467 -32.70 -0.45 -22.04
C SER A 467 -32.91 -1.50 -23.13
N SER A 468 -31.81 -2.04 -23.66
CA SER A 468 -31.85 -3.08 -24.68
C SER A 468 -32.50 -4.35 -24.13
N PHE A 469 -32.18 -4.72 -22.88
CA PHE A 469 -32.78 -5.88 -22.21
C PHE A 469 -34.28 -5.68 -21.95
N VAL A 470 -34.70 -4.50 -21.49
CA VAL A 470 -36.13 -4.20 -21.26
C VAL A 470 -36.90 -4.26 -22.58
N ASN A 471 -36.42 -3.60 -23.63
CA ASN A 471 -37.03 -3.64 -24.97
C ASN A 471 -37.12 -5.08 -25.52
N TYR A 472 -36.09 -5.90 -25.32
CA TYR A 472 -36.10 -7.30 -25.72
C TYR A 472 -37.15 -8.11 -24.95
N SER A 473 -37.27 -7.87 -23.65
CA SER A 473 -38.15 -8.59 -22.73
C SER A 473 -39.63 -8.36 -22.96
N ILE A 474 -39.99 -7.25 -23.60
CA ILE A 474 -41.38 -6.91 -23.97
C ILE A 474 -41.69 -7.17 -25.45
N GLY A 475 -40.76 -7.71 -26.23
CA GLY A 475 -40.98 -8.10 -27.62
C GLY A 475 -40.80 -6.98 -28.66
N ASN A 476 -40.18 -5.85 -28.31
CA ASN A 476 -39.99 -4.73 -29.24
C ASN A 476 -38.97 -5.00 -30.35
N PHE A 477 -38.17 -6.08 -30.25
CA PHE A 477 -37.21 -6.49 -31.28
C PHE A 477 -37.81 -7.38 -32.38
N SER A 478 -39.06 -7.83 -32.26
CA SER A 478 -39.71 -8.73 -33.24
C SER A 478 -40.41 -8.03 -34.42
N GLU A 479 -40.73 -6.73 -34.35
CA GLU A 479 -41.46 -6.02 -35.41
C GLU A 479 -41.04 -4.55 -35.54
N LYS A 480 -40.61 -4.11 -36.76
CA LYS A 480 -40.43 -2.72 -37.29
C LYS A 480 -39.73 -1.63 -36.45
N ASN A 481 -39.45 -1.83 -35.16
CA ASN A 481 -38.94 -0.84 -34.19
C ASN A 481 -37.50 -1.14 -33.73
N VAL A 482 -36.70 -1.80 -34.57
CA VAL A 482 -35.34 -2.29 -34.26
C VAL A 482 -34.35 -1.17 -33.87
N ASN A 483 -34.70 0.11 -34.09
CA ASN A 483 -33.82 1.26 -33.87
C ASN A 483 -34.10 2.06 -32.59
N LYS A 484 -34.89 1.52 -31.65
CA LYS A 484 -35.26 2.23 -30.41
C LYS A 484 -34.20 2.02 -29.31
N MET A 485 -33.47 3.08 -28.93
CA MET A 485 -32.43 3.02 -27.89
C MET A 485 -32.98 3.06 -26.45
N GLY A 486 -34.15 3.68 -26.23
CA GLY A 486 -34.79 3.81 -24.92
C GLY A 486 -36.13 3.09 -24.81
N VAL A 487 -36.79 3.20 -23.66
CA VAL A 487 -38.11 2.63 -23.36
C VAL A 487 -39.09 3.73 -22.93
N THR A 488 -40.38 3.51 -23.10
CA THR A 488 -41.41 4.41 -22.54
C THR A 488 -41.67 4.07 -21.08
N ILE A 489 -42.25 5.01 -20.31
CA ILE A 489 -42.68 4.72 -18.92
C ILE A 489 -43.67 3.55 -18.87
N VAL A 490 -44.57 3.45 -19.85
CA VAL A 490 -45.56 2.36 -19.95
C VAL A 490 -44.88 1.01 -20.17
N GLU A 491 -43.89 0.97 -21.06
CA GLU A 491 -43.11 -0.24 -21.33
C GLU A 491 -42.28 -0.66 -20.12
N LEU A 492 -41.68 0.30 -19.40
CA LEU A 492 -40.94 0.01 -18.18
C LEU A 492 -41.86 -0.52 -17.07
N LYS A 493 -43.05 0.06 -16.88
CA LYS A 493 -44.07 -0.46 -15.94
C LYS A 493 -44.48 -1.89 -16.29
N GLN A 494 -44.70 -2.20 -17.58
CA GLN A 494 -44.99 -3.56 -18.03
C GLN A 494 -43.85 -4.55 -17.71
N PHE A 495 -42.60 -4.11 -17.84
CA PHE A 495 -41.44 -4.91 -17.46
C PHE A 495 -41.41 -5.19 -15.95
N PHE A 496 -41.70 -4.20 -15.11
CA PHE A 496 -41.83 -4.40 -13.66
C PHE A 496 -42.93 -5.40 -13.31
N ASP A 497 -44.12 -5.26 -13.89
CA ASP A 497 -45.25 -6.17 -13.64
C ASP A 497 -44.92 -7.64 -13.96
N THR A 498 -43.98 -7.86 -14.89
CA THR A 498 -43.60 -9.20 -15.35
C THR A 498 -42.49 -9.83 -14.51
N TYR A 499 -41.48 -9.05 -14.12
CA TYR A 499 -40.22 -9.58 -13.57
C TYR A 499 -39.90 -9.13 -12.14
N PHE A 500 -40.70 -8.25 -11.53
CA PHE A 500 -40.47 -7.74 -10.19
C PHE A 500 -41.58 -8.16 -9.23
N GLU A 501 -41.22 -8.36 -7.97
CA GLU A 501 -42.13 -8.68 -6.87
C GLU A 501 -42.19 -7.51 -5.89
N LYS A 502 -43.39 -7.14 -5.44
CA LYS A 502 -43.57 -6.12 -4.40
C LYS A 502 -43.28 -6.72 -3.02
N LYS A 503 -42.26 -6.19 -2.31
CA LYS A 503 -41.86 -6.57 -0.96
C LYS A 503 -41.72 -5.31 -0.10
N ASP A 504 -42.41 -5.28 1.03
CA ASP A 504 -42.36 -4.16 1.99
C ASP A 504 -42.54 -2.77 1.34
N GLN A 505 -43.48 -2.67 0.40
CA GLN A 505 -43.83 -1.49 -0.43
C GLN A 505 -42.91 -1.23 -1.64
N GLU A 506 -41.69 -1.76 -1.65
CA GLU A 506 -40.75 -1.60 -2.76
C GLU A 506 -40.84 -2.75 -3.78
N TYR A 507 -40.50 -2.48 -5.04
CA TYR A 507 -40.33 -3.53 -6.06
C TYR A 507 -38.90 -4.07 -6.02
N VAL A 508 -38.78 -5.40 -5.99
CA VAL A 508 -37.50 -6.11 -6.02
C VAL A 508 -37.50 -7.08 -7.19
N LEU A 509 -36.41 -7.12 -7.95
CA LEU A 509 -36.26 -8.06 -9.06
C LEU A 509 -36.47 -9.49 -8.58
N ALA A 510 -37.24 -10.30 -9.32
CA ALA A 510 -37.47 -11.69 -8.98
C ALA A 510 -36.13 -12.43 -8.80
N PRO A 511 -36.04 -13.42 -7.88
CA PRO A 511 -34.79 -14.15 -7.65
C PRO A 511 -34.23 -14.71 -8.95
N MET A 512 -32.91 -14.70 -9.10
CA MET A 512 -32.25 -15.23 -10.31
C MET A 512 -32.61 -16.70 -10.60
N THR A 513 -33.00 -17.46 -9.57
CA THR A 513 -33.48 -18.84 -9.68
C THR A 513 -34.90 -18.96 -10.24
N SER A 514 -35.61 -17.85 -10.44
CA SER A 514 -36.94 -17.86 -11.03
C SER A 514 -36.83 -18.07 -12.54
N LYS A 515 -37.60 -19.03 -13.06
CA LYS A 515 -37.55 -19.42 -14.47
C LYS A 515 -37.82 -18.26 -15.45
N PRO A 516 -38.78 -17.35 -15.21
CA PRO A 516 -39.06 -16.25 -16.14
C PRO A 516 -37.85 -15.33 -16.39
N ILE A 517 -37.18 -14.85 -15.34
CA ILE A 517 -36.03 -13.95 -15.51
C ILE A 517 -34.80 -14.69 -16.03
N GLN A 518 -34.59 -15.94 -15.58
CA GLN A 518 -33.46 -16.76 -16.00
C GLN A 518 -33.52 -17.06 -17.49
N ASP A 519 -34.67 -17.56 -17.98
CA ASP A 519 -34.87 -17.89 -19.39
C ASP A 519 -34.72 -16.63 -20.25
N GLN A 520 -35.24 -15.49 -19.76
CA GLN A 520 -35.19 -14.23 -20.50
C GLN A 520 -33.76 -13.67 -20.63
N ILE A 521 -32.97 -13.71 -19.56
CA ILE A 521 -31.54 -13.34 -19.58
C ILE A 521 -30.78 -14.24 -20.56
N GLN A 522 -31.02 -15.55 -20.51
CA GLN A 522 -30.33 -16.49 -21.38
C GLN A 522 -30.67 -16.27 -22.87
N HIS A 523 -31.95 -16.05 -23.20
CA HIS A 523 -32.35 -15.74 -24.57
C HIS A 523 -31.77 -14.42 -25.07
N PHE A 524 -31.76 -13.38 -24.22
CA PHE A 524 -31.12 -12.11 -24.56
C PHE A 524 -29.63 -12.28 -24.84
N MET A 525 -28.92 -13.02 -23.99
CA MET A 525 -27.49 -13.26 -24.19
C MET A 525 -27.20 -13.99 -25.50
N GLY A 526 -28.02 -14.98 -25.87
CA GLY A 526 -27.86 -15.71 -27.13
C GLY A 526 -28.14 -14.86 -28.36
N GLN A 527 -29.13 -13.97 -28.28
CA GLN A 527 -29.48 -13.09 -29.39
C GLN A 527 -28.40 -12.00 -29.63
N PHE A 528 -27.79 -11.49 -28.56
CA PHE A 528 -26.81 -10.40 -28.63
C PHE A 528 -25.34 -10.89 -28.60
N GLY A 529 -25.11 -12.21 -28.65
CA GLY A 529 -23.76 -12.80 -28.75
C GLY A 529 -22.96 -12.82 -27.44
N PHE A 530 -23.63 -12.60 -26.31
CA PHE A 530 -23.01 -12.61 -24.98
C PHE A 530 -22.84 -14.00 -24.38
N ASP A 531 -23.36 -15.06 -25.02
CA ASP A 531 -23.21 -16.46 -24.57
C ASP A 531 -21.75 -16.91 -24.41
N SER A 532 -20.84 -16.26 -25.13
CA SER A 532 -19.40 -16.53 -25.05
C SER A 532 -18.73 -15.96 -23.79
N LEU A 533 -19.41 -15.07 -23.06
CA LEU A 533 -18.87 -14.38 -21.88
C LEU A 533 -19.24 -15.10 -20.58
N PRO A 534 -18.26 -15.67 -19.85
CA PRO A 534 -18.51 -16.31 -18.57
C PRO A 534 -19.11 -15.32 -17.56
N ASN A 535 -20.11 -15.75 -16.78
CA ASN A 535 -20.75 -14.96 -15.71
C ASN A 535 -21.48 -13.67 -16.16
N MET A 536 -21.63 -13.44 -17.47
CA MET A 536 -22.37 -12.27 -17.97
C MET A 536 -23.84 -12.27 -17.53
N HIS A 537 -24.47 -13.43 -17.37
CA HIS A 537 -25.83 -13.54 -16.82
C HIS A 537 -25.93 -12.98 -15.39
N THR A 538 -24.91 -13.23 -14.56
CA THR A 538 -24.86 -12.74 -13.18
C THR A 538 -24.65 -11.23 -13.15
N TYR A 539 -23.80 -10.70 -14.02
CA TYR A 539 -23.61 -9.26 -14.16
C TYR A 539 -24.89 -8.56 -14.64
N LEU A 540 -25.53 -9.06 -15.70
CA LEU A 540 -26.77 -8.49 -16.21
C LEU A 540 -27.88 -8.51 -15.15
N TYR A 541 -28.07 -9.64 -14.47
CA TYR A 541 -28.99 -9.72 -13.33
C TYR A 541 -28.63 -8.72 -12.23
N GLY A 542 -27.34 -8.59 -11.92
CA GLY A 542 -26.82 -7.72 -10.88
C GLY A 542 -27.07 -6.24 -11.14
N ILE A 543 -26.78 -5.75 -12.35
CA ILE A 543 -27.04 -4.35 -12.71
C ILE A 543 -28.54 -4.06 -12.80
N LEU A 544 -29.36 -5.02 -13.25
CA LEU A 544 -30.82 -4.87 -13.19
C LEU A 544 -31.29 -4.75 -11.75
N SER A 545 -30.75 -5.56 -10.84
CA SER A 545 -31.11 -5.49 -9.42
C SER A 545 -30.64 -4.18 -8.77
N GLU A 546 -29.42 -3.72 -9.03
CA GLU A 546 -28.88 -2.48 -8.44
C GLU A 546 -29.60 -1.23 -8.94
N HIS A 547 -29.91 -1.15 -10.24
CA HIS A 547 -30.51 0.05 -10.84
C HIS A 547 -32.03 0.11 -10.71
N LEU A 548 -32.72 -1.04 -10.63
CA LEU A 548 -34.17 -1.08 -10.73
C LEU A 548 -34.91 -1.60 -9.50
N SER A 549 -34.21 -2.12 -8.48
CA SER A 549 -34.88 -2.52 -7.23
C SER A 549 -34.92 -1.38 -6.22
N GLY A 550 -35.90 -1.39 -5.32
CA GLY A 550 -36.00 -0.42 -4.21
C GLY A 550 -36.88 0.80 -4.49
N TYR A 551 -37.63 0.81 -5.60
CA TYR A 551 -38.57 1.88 -5.92
C TYR A 551 -40.02 1.43 -5.75
N GLU A 552 -40.91 2.37 -5.42
CA GLU A 552 -42.37 2.18 -5.40
C GLU A 552 -42.99 2.57 -6.75
N PHE A 553 -42.68 1.85 -7.83
CA PHE A 553 -43.05 2.27 -9.20
C PHE A 553 -44.56 2.46 -9.45
N ASP A 554 -45.43 1.91 -8.62
CA ASP A 554 -46.88 2.08 -8.71
C ASP A 554 -47.39 3.40 -8.12
N THR A 555 -46.57 4.10 -7.33
CA THR A 555 -46.90 5.39 -6.72
C THR A 555 -46.18 6.58 -7.37
N LEU A 556 -45.13 6.33 -8.17
CA LEU A 556 -44.38 7.36 -8.88
C LEU A 556 -45.20 8.06 -9.97
N ASP A 557 -45.17 9.39 -9.98
CA ASP A 557 -45.68 10.19 -11.08
C ASP A 557 -44.69 10.23 -12.25
N ASP A 558 -45.14 10.67 -13.43
CA ASP A 558 -44.28 10.70 -14.64
C ASP A 558 -43.07 11.65 -14.49
N GLU A 559 -43.13 12.63 -13.58
CA GLU A 559 -42.02 13.54 -13.29
C GLU A 559 -40.95 12.87 -12.41
N ASP A 560 -41.34 11.98 -11.50
CA ASP A 560 -40.41 11.22 -10.66
C ASP A 560 -39.56 10.24 -11.48
N PHE A 561 -40.07 9.77 -12.63
CA PHE A 561 -39.33 8.89 -13.55
C PHE A 561 -38.05 9.53 -14.11
N LYS A 562 -37.91 10.87 -14.10
CA LYS A 562 -36.65 11.53 -14.50
C LYS A 562 -35.48 11.22 -13.56
N HIS A 563 -35.76 10.74 -12.34
CA HIS A 563 -34.76 10.40 -11.34
C HIS A 563 -34.47 8.89 -11.26
N ILE A 564 -35.14 8.07 -12.07
CA ILE A 564 -34.87 6.64 -12.14
C ILE A 564 -33.63 6.42 -13.01
N GLY A 565 -32.57 5.89 -12.40
CA GLY A 565 -31.34 5.47 -13.09
C GLY A 565 -31.50 4.09 -13.75
N GLY A 566 -30.58 3.73 -14.64
CA GLY A 566 -30.60 2.48 -15.38
C GLY A 566 -31.14 2.69 -16.80
N PRO A 567 -32.39 2.30 -17.13
CA PRO A 567 -32.89 2.39 -18.49
C PRO A 567 -33.03 3.84 -18.96
N ILE A 568 -32.62 4.08 -20.20
CA ILE A 568 -32.90 5.30 -20.96
C ILE A 568 -34.42 5.42 -21.19
N LEU A 569 -35.04 6.45 -20.61
CA LEU A 569 -36.46 6.73 -20.76
C LEU A 569 -36.71 7.76 -21.85
N LEU A 570 -37.68 7.49 -22.72
CA LEU A 570 -38.07 8.41 -23.79
C LEU A 570 -39.03 9.49 -23.29
N ASN A 571 -38.78 10.72 -23.72
CA ASN A 571 -39.60 11.88 -23.41
C ASN A 571 -40.77 12.00 -24.41
N PHE A 572 -41.99 11.60 -24.00
CA PHE A 572 -43.20 11.67 -24.84
C PHE A 572 -44.03 12.95 -24.64
N THR A 573 -43.68 13.83 -23.68
CA THR A 573 -44.42 15.06 -23.39
C THR A 573 -44.05 16.24 -24.31
N LYS A 574 -43.15 16.06 -25.28
CA LYS A 574 -42.69 17.08 -26.25
C LYS A 574 -42.91 16.72 -27.73
N ASN A 575 -43.98 15.98 -28.07
CA ASN A 575 -44.45 15.86 -29.46
C ASN A 575 -45.78 16.61 -29.66
#